data_AF-A0A3A4UMA2-F1
#
_entry.id   AF-A0A3A4UMA2-F1
#
_cell.length_a   1.000
_cell.length_b   1.000
_cell.length_c   1.000
_cell.angle_alpha   90.00
_cell.angle_beta   90.00
_cell.angle_gamma   90.00
#
_symmetry.space_group_name_H-M   'P 1'
#
loop_
_entity.id
_entity.type
_entity.pdbx_description
1 polymer ?
#
loop_
_entity_poly.entity_id
_entity_poly.type
_entity_poly.pdbx_seq_one_letter_code
_entity_poly.pdbx_strand_id
1 'polypeptide(L)'
;MDFLVTGQVKGRFVRLAVESDGHTYHDKTKEQAARDRRRDCALKLAGYDVIRFAGSEILEDPESCALEVFRQVPALVRRSAGEAEE
;
A
#
# COMPACT_ATOMS: atom_id res chain seq x y z
N MET A 1 -7.21 -4.81 3.92
CA MET A 1 -7.25 -4.46 2.49
C MET A 1 -8.65 -4.04 2.23
N ASP A 2 -8.81 -2.73 2.14
CA ASP A 2 -10.12 -2.12 1.97
C ASP A 2 -10.39 -2.00 0.48
N PHE A 3 -9.37 -1.61 -0.31
CA PHE A 3 -9.47 -1.54 -1.77
C PHE A 3 -8.17 -2.01 -2.44
N LEU A 4 -8.30 -2.48 -3.68
CA LEU A 4 -7.18 -2.87 -4.54
C LEU A 4 -7.21 -2.00 -5.80
N VAL A 5 -6.08 -1.35 -6.08
CA VAL A 5 -5.87 -0.60 -7.31
C VAL A 5 -5.00 -1.43 -8.24
N THR A 6 -5.52 -1.73 -9.42
CA THR A 6 -4.77 -2.39 -10.49
C THR A 6 -4.56 -1.44 -11.65
N GLY A 7 -3.42 -1.56 -12.31
CA GLY A 7 -3.10 -0.74 -13.48
C GLY A 7 -2.10 -1.42 -14.39
N GLN A 8 -2.08 -1.01 -15.65
CA GLN A 8 -1.06 -1.42 -16.61
C GLN A 8 -0.23 -0.20 -17.00
N VAL A 9 1.06 -0.23 -16.66
CA VAL A 9 1.98 0.88 -16.92
C VAL A 9 3.14 0.35 -17.76
N LYS A 10 3.33 0.93 -18.96
CA LYS A 10 4.36 0.50 -19.93
C LYS A 10 4.36 -1.02 -20.19
N GLY A 11 3.18 -1.62 -20.30
CA GLY A 11 3.03 -3.06 -20.54
C GLY A 11 3.17 -3.97 -19.30
N ARG A 12 3.51 -3.42 -18.12
CA ARG A 12 3.60 -4.17 -16.86
C ARG A 12 2.35 -3.98 -16.02
N PHE A 13 1.85 -5.07 -15.43
CA PHE A 13 0.75 -5.02 -14.47
C PHE A 13 1.25 -4.62 -13.09
N VAL A 14 0.51 -3.74 -12.43
CA VAL A 14 0.77 -3.22 -11.09
C VAL A 14 -0.44 -3.51 -10.22
N ARG A 15 -0.21 -3.93 -8.97
CA ARG A 15 -1.25 -4.20 -7.97
C ARG A 15 -0.87 -3.52 -6.67
N LEU A 16 -1.64 -2.50 -6.30
CA LEU A 16 -1.44 -1.72 -5.08
C LEU A 16 -2.64 -1.92 -4.15
N ALA A 17 -2.41 -2.60 -3.03
CA ALA A 17 -3.37 -2.72 -1.95
C ALA A 17 -3.38 -1.43 -1.13
N VAL A 18 -4.56 -0.86 -0.93
CA VAL A 18 -4.78 0.33 -0.10
C VAL A 18 -5.48 -0.12 1.19
N GLU A 19 -4.88 0.21 2.32
CA GLU A 19 -5.44 -0.05 3.65
C GLU A 19 -5.64 1.26 4.41
N SER A 20 -6.77 1.37 5.11
CA SER A 20 -7.04 2.40 6.10
C SER A 20 -6.77 1.82 7.48
N ASP A 21 -5.90 2.47 8.24
CA ASP A 21 -5.68 2.17 9.65
C ASP A 21 -6.80 2.81 10.46
N GLY A 22 -7.87 2.03 10.68
CA GLY A 22 -8.96 2.41 11.58
C GLY A 22 -8.59 2.42 13.06
N HIS A 23 -7.34 2.08 13.43
CA HIS A 23 -6.90 2.12 14.83
C HIS A 23 -6.47 3.53 15.23
N THR A 24 -7.43 4.42 15.35
CA THR A 24 -7.29 5.60 16.20
C THR A 24 -7.76 5.22 17.60
N TYR A 25 -6.88 5.42 18.58
CA TYR A 25 -7.05 5.29 20.04
C TYR A 25 -6.75 3.94 20.73
N HIS A 26 -5.68 4.00 21.54
CA HIS A 26 -5.13 3.07 22.54
C HIS A 26 -4.27 1.86 22.06
N ASP A 27 -3.06 1.81 22.63
CA ASP A 27 -1.99 0.81 22.54
C ASP A 27 -2.15 -0.31 21.50
N LYS A 28 -1.40 -0.22 20.38
CA LYS A 28 -1.17 -1.37 19.51
C LYS A 28 -0.43 -2.45 20.31
N THR A 29 -1.08 -3.59 20.53
CA THR A 29 -0.42 -4.71 21.20
C THR A 29 0.67 -5.30 20.30
N LYS A 30 1.65 -5.97 20.90
CA LYS A 30 2.73 -6.64 20.13
C LYS A 30 2.17 -7.67 19.16
N GLU A 31 1.06 -8.30 19.52
CA GLU A 31 0.35 -9.32 18.73
C GLU A 31 -0.33 -8.69 17.51
N GLN A 32 -0.96 -7.51 17.67
CA GLN A 32 -1.53 -6.76 16.55
C GLN A 32 -0.44 -6.31 15.57
N ALA A 33 0.66 -5.74 16.07
CA ALA A 33 1.79 -5.36 15.24
C ALA A 33 2.42 -6.55 14.50
N ALA A 34 2.50 -7.72 15.15
CA ALA A 34 2.98 -8.95 14.51
C ALA A 34 2.00 -9.46 13.43
N ARG A 35 0.69 -9.35 13.65
CA ARG A 35 -0.33 -9.72 12.67
C ARG A 35 -0.29 -8.82 11.44
N ASP A 36 -0.22 -7.51 11.62
CA ASP A 36 -0.13 -6.55 10.52
C ASP A 36 1.13 -6.79 9.69
N ARG A 37 2.29 -6.97 10.34
CA ARG A 37 3.53 -7.32 9.62
C ARG A 37 3.42 -8.61 8.82
N ARG A 38 2.81 -9.66 9.39
CA ARG A 38 2.61 -10.93 8.66
C ARG A 38 1.71 -10.74 7.45
N ARG A 39 0.66 -9.93 7.59
CA ARG A 39 -0.25 -9.59 6.49
C ARG A 39 0.47 -8.82 5.39
N ASP A 40 1.23 -7.79 5.74
CA ASP A 40 2.00 -6.99 4.78
C ASP A 40 3.04 -7.85 4.05
N CYS A 41 3.72 -8.76 4.76
CA CYS A 41 4.63 -9.72 4.14
C CYS A 41 3.90 -10.66 3.17
N ALA A 42 2.73 -11.18 3.54
CA ALA A 42 1.96 -12.06 2.66
C ALA A 42 1.50 -11.35 1.39
N LEU A 43 1.06 -10.09 1.50
CA LEU A 43 0.67 -9.27 0.35
C LEU A 43 1.86 -8.99 -0.57
N LYS A 44 3.01 -8.62 0.01
CA LYS A 44 4.26 -8.41 -0.76
C LYS A 44 4.71 -9.67 -1.49
N LEU A 45 4.72 -10.82 -0.81
CA LEU A 45 5.08 -12.11 -1.42
C LEU A 45 4.12 -12.52 -2.55
N ALA A 46 2.86 -12.12 -2.47
CA ALA A 46 1.89 -12.34 -3.54
C ALA A 46 2.01 -11.32 -4.70
N GLY A 47 2.99 -10.41 -4.63
CA GLY A 47 3.28 -9.39 -5.65
C GLY A 47 2.31 -8.22 -5.61
N TYR A 48 1.85 -7.85 -4.41
CA TYR A 48 1.12 -6.63 -4.12
C TYR A 48 2.00 -5.66 -3.36
N ASP A 49 2.05 -4.42 -3.82
CA ASP A 49 2.53 -3.33 -2.98
C ASP A 49 1.41 -2.88 -2.04
N VAL A 50 1.77 -2.34 -0.89
CA VAL A 50 0.81 -1.94 0.14
C VAL A 50 1.08 -0.50 0.53
N ILE A 51 0.04 0.33 0.49
CA ILE A 51 0.01 1.67 1.08
C ILE A 51 -1.03 1.70 2.19
N ARG A 52 -0.70 2.33 3.32
CA ARG A 52 -1.57 2.45 4.48
C ARG A 52 -1.72 3.92 4.87
N PHE A 53 -2.95 4.36 5.06
CA PHE A 53 -3.27 5.70 5.57
C PHE A 53 -3.94 5.56 6.92
N ALA A 54 -3.70 6.47 7.85
CA ALA A 54 -4.53 6.56 9.05
C ALA A 54 -5.94 7.04 8.69
N GLY A 55 -6.95 6.55 9.40
CA GLY A 55 -8.33 7.01 9.20
C GLY A 55 -8.47 8.53 9.35
N SER A 56 -7.69 9.15 10.24
CA SER A 56 -7.65 10.61 10.40
C SER A 56 -7.05 11.32 9.19
N GLU A 57 -6.03 10.75 8.53
CA GLU A 57 -5.43 11.34 7.31
C GLU A 57 -6.44 11.35 6.16
N ILE A 58 -7.19 10.26 6.00
CA ILE A 58 -8.24 10.16 4.97
C ILE A 58 -9.37 11.15 5.24
N LEU A 59 -9.74 11.36 6.51
CA LEU A 59 -10.81 12.29 6.89
C LEU A 59 -10.38 13.76 6.75
N GLU A 60 -9.11 14.06 7.04
CA GLU A 60 -8.57 15.42 6.97
C GLU A 60 -8.33 15.86 5.51
N ASP A 61 -7.72 14.99 4.69
CA ASP A 61 -7.39 15.31 3.30
C ASP A 61 -7.51 14.07 2.38
N PRO A 62 -8.74 13.70 1.98
CA PRO A 62 -8.97 12.56 1.11
C PRO A 62 -8.40 12.76 -0.30
N GLU A 63 -8.30 14.01 -0.76
CA GLU A 63 -7.77 14.32 -2.10
C GLU A 63 -6.27 14.00 -2.18
N SER A 64 -5.50 14.41 -1.16
CA SER A 64 -4.08 14.08 -1.09
C SER A 64 -3.84 12.57 -0.98
N CYS A 65 -4.65 11.84 -0.21
CA CYS A 65 -4.57 10.37 -0.16
C CYS A 65 -4.80 9.74 -1.55
N ALA A 66 -5.84 10.19 -2.27
CA ALA A 66 -6.13 9.70 -3.62
C ALA A 66 -4.99 10.03 -4.60
N LEU A 67 -4.44 11.23 -4.52
CA LEU A 67 -3.32 11.66 -5.36
C LEU A 67 -2.06 10.84 -5.10
N GLU A 68 -1.78 10.51 -3.83
CA GLU A 68 -0.65 9.65 -3.46
C GLU A 68 -0.81 8.25 -4.04
N VAL A 69 -2.00 7.64 -3.92
CA VAL A 69 -2.31 6.34 -4.56
C VAL A 69 -2.04 6.41 -6.06
N PHE A 70 -2.53 7.46 -6.73
CA PHE A 70 -2.34 7.65 -8.16
C PHE A 70 -0.86 7.81 -8.56
N ARG A 71 -0.07 8.53 -7.75
CA ARG A 71 1.37 8.71 -7.98
C ARG A 71 2.18 7.43 -7.78
N GLN A 72 1.76 6.55 -6.87
CA GLN A 72 2.48 5.31 -6.61
C GLN A 72 2.37 4.28 -7.73
N VAL A 73 1.21 4.18 -8.40
CA VAL A 73 0.98 3.20 -9.49
C VAL A 73 2.07 3.25 -10.58
N PRO A 74 2.44 4.40 -11.17
CA PRO A 74 3.53 4.44 -12.15
C PRO A 74 4.92 4.34 -11.52
N ALA A 75 5.11 4.77 -10.27
CA ALA A 75 6.39 4.68 -9.57
C ALA A 75 6.80 3.22 -9.30
N LEU A 76 5.81 2.35 -9.10
CA LEU A 76 5.99 0.92 -8.88
C LEU A 76 6.73 0.23 -10.03
N VAL A 77 6.45 0.61 -11.27
CA VAL A 77 7.14 0.04 -12.44
C VAL A 77 8.62 0.45 -12.53
N ARG A 78 8.98 1.62 -11.97
CA ARG A 78 10.37 2.10 -11.97
C ARG A 78 11.26 1.28 -11.02
N ARG A 79 10.69 0.77 -9.92
CA ARG A 79 11.42 -0.06 -8.95
C ARG A 79 11.80 -1.42 -9.53
N SER A 80 10.86 -2.09 -10.20
CA SER A 80 11.10 -3.39 -10.84
C SER A 80 11.99 -3.33 -12.09
N ALA A 81 12.42 -2.14 -12.52
CA ALA A 81 13.37 -1.97 -13.62
C ALA A 81 14.82 -1.84 -13.12
N GLY A 82 15.03 -1.46 -11.85
CA GLY A 82 16.36 -1.33 -11.26
C GLY A 82 16.91 -2.63 -10.64
N GLU A 83 16.08 -3.66 -10.46
CA GLU A 83 16.48 -4.96 -9.91
C GLU A 83 16.89 -5.99 -10.99
N ALA A 84 16.94 -5.59 -12.26
CA ALA A 84 17.33 -6.45 -13.39
C ALA A 84 18.74 -6.14 -13.96
N GLU A 85 19.49 -5.23 -13.31
CA GLU A 85 20.90 -4.96 -13.60
C GLU A 85 21.74 -5.20 -12.33
N GLU A 86 21.85 -6.46 -11.89
CA GLU A 86 23.00 -6.95 -11.10
C GLU A 86 23.23 -8.44 -11.38
#